data_AF-A0A150WR80-F1
#
_entry.id   AF-A0A150WR80-F1
#
_cell.length_a   1.000
_cell.length_b   1.000
_cell.length_c   1.000
_cell.angle_alpha   90.00
_cell.angle_beta   90.00
_cell.angle_gamma   90.00
#
_symmetry.space_group_name_H-M   'P 1'
#
loop_
_entity.id
_entity.type
_entity.pdbx_description
1 polymer ?
#
loop_
_entity_poly.entity_id
_entity_poly.type
_entity_poly.pdbx_seq_one_letter_code
_entity_poly.pdbx_strand_id
1 'polypeptide(L)'
;MKTLKTSLAVFLAVTQLSQTAQAGLFDIFKPQPKPVPTRPQPPLKETMATINSKGRYQNLSQWGQWNIISTRWTAEDEQGFSDFVQAIGRSDCRTVEDCIFNPANPFYGGDPGPELYKFWSDCADWPYFLRSYYAWKNGLPFMFSQGMRAVPLTPEQQAAVDAGTAKAQTDIRYSANGNVPLRQVRIPHPTLGSNFFEIQDIIQDSIATSTLRVDPRTDFGDTYTPAIRHGAIRPGTIVYDPSGHTGVVYDVTDDGEVMVFDAFSDKKSVSKRRPYSSDRYTRSRITHGGWFQNFRPVVIEGAQFDRRTGTYVGGVLRALKNSEIADYSTEMFGNTTTADGKSAYLVETASGYKVTTSFQEFLKRRLYLNGTYSVDVLREFKNKMTEVCDDFQARASGVQEATTLGIAAQPHVAVLPNTIYGGDGVWETHSTPGGDVRRRGLVRTALKSAKELVAMVKSGNPDYSYYSTVEDLKEDLIAIAENTVKTCSVTYTNTAGRPVTLTLEEMLRRAPLMSFSPWHCIELRWGASSPQELRSCPDINDPVKMRWYKAQQTMRNQMDRDTNIFTGFTLEGLEQNASKIGPVDAPNLNLVEIFKKEL
;
A
#
# COMPACT_ATOMS: atom_id res chain seq x y z
N MET A 1 -3.55 -67.70 -20.57
CA MET A 1 -4.72 -68.49 -21.07
C MET A 1 -5.97 -67.80 -20.54
N LYS A 2 -6.75 -67.00 -21.28
CA LYS A 2 -7.56 -67.26 -22.50
C LYS A 2 -7.68 -65.92 -23.28
N THR A 3 -7.26 -65.81 -24.54
CA THR A 3 -8.07 -65.93 -25.80
C THR A 3 -9.32 -65.02 -25.84
N LEU A 4 -9.35 -63.96 -26.68
CA LEU A 4 -9.87 -63.91 -28.09
C LEU A 4 -11.42 -64.00 -28.14
N LYS A 5 -12.22 -63.25 -28.91
CA LYS A 5 -12.02 -62.37 -30.09
C LYS A 5 -13.40 -61.76 -30.52
N THR A 6 -13.37 -60.65 -31.28
CA THR A 6 -14.28 -60.22 -32.40
C THR A 6 -15.76 -59.91 -32.09
N SER A 7 -16.35 -58.73 -32.35
CA SER A 7 -16.50 -57.87 -33.57
C SER A 7 -17.99 -57.82 -33.99
N LEU A 8 -18.59 -56.63 -34.15
CA LEU A 8 -19.17 -56.14 -35.42
C LEU A 8 -19.66 -54.69 -35.29
N ALA A 9 -19.70 -54.00 -36.42
CA ALA A 9 -19.79 -52.56 -36.57
C ALA A 9 -21.13 -52.08 -37.20
N VAL A 10 -21.27 -50.74 -37.22
CA VAL A 10 -22.01 -49.87 -38.17
C VAL A 10 -23.55 -49.72 -38.02
N PHE A 11 -24.06 -48.50 -37.72
CA PHE A 11 -24.63 -47.51 -38.68
C PHE A 11 -25.39 -46.34 -38.00
N LEU A 12 -25.25 -45.18 -38.65
CA LEU A 12 -25.76 -43.81 -38.50
C LEU A 12 -27.22 -43.52 -38.00
N ALA A 13 -27.33 -42.29 -37.45
CA ALA A 13 -28.29 -41.20 -37.75
C ALA A 13 -29.35 -40.78 -36.70
N VAL A 14 -29.18 -39.53 -36.24
CA VAL A 14 -30.16 -38.41 -36.16
C VAL A 14 -31.56 -38.71 -35.59
N THR A 15 -31.99 -38.06 -34.48
CA THR A 15 -32.86 -36.85 -34.43
C THR A 15 -33.26 -36.54 -32.98
N GLN A 16 -33.52 -35.25 -32.69
CA GLN A 16 -34.01 -34.65 -31.45
C GLN A 16 -35.39 -35.18 -30.99
N LEU A 17 -35.66 -35.20 -29.67
CA LEU A 17 -36.71 -34.40 -29.01
C LEU A 17 -37.06 -34.89 -27.58
N SER A 18 -37.08 -33.91 -26.67
CA SER A 18 -37.99 -33.71 -25.52
C SER A 18 -38.30 -34.85 -24.55
N GLN A 19 -37.87 -34.68 -23.29
CA GLN A 19 -38.64 -35.13 -22.12
C GLN A 19 -38.94 -33.94 -21.21
N THR A 20 -40.22 -33.58 -21.20
CA THR A 20 -40.88 -32.73 -20.21
C THR A 20 -41.09 -33.53 -18.91
N ALA A 21 -40.58 -33.04 -17.79
CA ALA A 21 -40.92 -33.56 -16.46
C ALA A 21 -42.15 -32.82 -15.91
N GLN A 22 -43.15 -33.61 -15.48
CA GLN A 22 -44.37 -33.15 -14.82
C GLN A 22 -44.07 -32.57 -13.43
N ALA A 23 -44.59 -31.37 -13.15
CA ALA A 23 -44.58 -30.76 -11.82
C ALA A 23 -45.88 -31.11 -11.07
N GLY A 24 -45.75 -31.59 -9.83
CA GLY A 24 -46.87 -31.94 -8.95
C GLY A 24 -47.46 -30.73 -8.22
N LEU A 25 -48.75 -30.80 -7.93
CA LEU A 25 -49.61 -29.75 -7.34
C LEU A 25 -49.24 -29.32 -5.89
N PHE A 26 -48.06 -29.67 -5.38
CA PHE A 26 -47.55 -29.30 -4.05
C PHE A 26 -46.23 -28.52 -4.06
N ASP A 27 -45.68 -28.17 -5.23
CA ASP A 27 -44.44 -27.36 -5.33
C ASP A 27 -44.67 -25.83 -5.19
N ILE A 28 -45.90 -25.40 -4.90
CA ILE A 28 -46.29 -23.98 -4.83
C ILE A 28 -45.84 -23.30 -3.50
N PHE A 29 -45.41 -24.07 -2.49
CA PHE A 29 -45.05 -23.55 -1.16
C PHE A 29 -43.58 -23.75 -0.75
N LYS A 30 -42.70 -24.20 -1.66
CA LYS A 30 -41.26 -24.16 -1.38
C LYS A 30 -40.73 -22.76 -1.69
N PRO A 31 -40.08 -22.06 -0.74
CA PRO A 31 -39.36 -20.85 -1.07
C PRO A 31 -38.28 -21.20 -2.09
N GLN A 32 -38.41 -20.68 -3.30
CA GLN A 32 -37.39 -20.79 -4.33
C GLN A 32 -36.09 -20.21 -3.75
N PRO A 33 -34.95 -20.93 -3.78
CA PRO A 33 -33.68 -20.30 -3.50
C PRO A 33 -33.53 -19.19 -4.52
N LYS A 34 -33.52 -17.92 -4.05
CA LYS A 34 -33.17 -16.80 -4.91
C LYS A 34 -31.84 -17.16 -5.58
N PRO A 35 -31.71 -17.06 -6.91
CA PRO A 35 -30.41 -17.23 -7.53
C PRO A 35 -29.49 -16.21 -6.86
N VAL A 36 -28.50 -16.71 -6.12
CA VAL A 36 -27.38 -15.89 -5.69
C VAL A 36 -26.82 -15.31 -6.98
N PRO A 37 -26.73 -13.97 -7.14
CA PRO A 37 -26.09 -13.42 -8.31
C PRO A 37 -24.67 -13.98 -8.32
N THR A 38 -24.38 -14.88 -9.25
CA THR A 38 -23.01 -15.25 -9.56
C THR A 38 -22.36 -13.97 -10.07
N ARG A 39 -21.66 -13.29 -9.17
CA ARG A 39 -20.82 -12.16 -9.50
C ARG A 39 -19.94 -12.63 -10.66
N PRO A 40 -19.89 -11.91 -11.80
CA PRO A 40 -18.94 -12.26 -12.85
C PRO A 40 -17.57 -12.33 -12.17
N GLN A 41 -16.86 -13.45 -12.34
CA GLN A 41 -15.43 -13.42 -12.11
C GLN A 41 -14.89 -12.27 -12.96
N PRO A 42 -13.95 -11.44 -12.45
CA PRO A 42 -13.30 -10.46 -13.30
C PRO A 42 -12.81 -11.24 -14.54
N PRO A 43 -13.07 -10.74 -15.76
CA PRO A 43 -12.64 -11.46 -16.94
C PRO A 43 -11.14 -11.72 -16.78
N LEU A 44 -10.72 -12.97 -17.03
CA LEU A 44 -9.32 -13.27 -17.31
C LEU A 44 -8.92 -12.33 -18.45
N LYS A 45 -8.31 -11.19 -18.10
CA LYS A 45 -7.83 -10.23 -19.08
C LYS A 45 -6.73 -10.92 -19.87
N GLU A 46 -6.93 -10.90 -21.19
CA GLU A 46 -6.07 -11.31 -22.30
C GLU A 46 -5.11 -12.48 -22.05
N THR A 47 -5.31 -13.58 -22.77
CA THR A 47 -4.28 -14.64 -22.89
C THR A 47 -3.00 -14.06 -23.51
N MET A 48 -1.82 -14.66 -23.21
CA MET A 48 -0.53 -14.26 -23.80
C MET A 48 -0.55 -14.13 -25.34
N ALA A 49 -1.43 -14.89 -26.02
CA ALA A 49 -1.60 -14.82 -27.47
C ALA A 49 -2.26 -13.49 -27.93
N THR A 50 -3.11 -12.88 -27.11
CA THR A 50 -3.82 -11.63 -27.44
C THR A 50 -2.94 -10.40 -27.22
N ILE A 51 -2.08 -10.44 -26.20
CA ILE A 51 -1.12 -9.37 -25.86
C ILE A 51 -0.07 -9.19 -26.98
N ASN A 52 0.41 -10.30 -27.56
CA ASN A 52 1.36 -10.27 -28.68
C ASN A 52 0.77 -9.69 -29.99
N SER A 53 -0.55 -9.63 -30.15
CA SER A 53 -1.20 -9.21 -31.40
C SER A 53 -1.25 -7.69 -31.64
N LYS A 54 -0.89 -6.85 -30.65
CA LYS A 54 -1.03 -5.38 -30.72
C LYS A 54 0.23 -4.62 -31.18
N GLY A 55 1.25 -5.29 -31.72
CA GLY A 55 2.46 -4.63 -32.28
C GLY A 55 3.37 -3.91 -31.27
N ARG A 56 2.91 -3.65 -30.04
CA ARG A 56 3.64 -2.98 -28.95
C ARG A 56 4.87 -3.77 -28.47
N TYR A 57 4.84 -5.10 -28.56
CA TYR A 57 5.90 -5.97 -28.01
C TYR A 57 6.93 -6.46 -29.02
N GLN A 58 6.68 -6.32 -30.34
CA GLN A 58 7.68 -6.75 -31.34
C GLN A 58 9.00 -5.99 -31.15
N ASN A 59 8.94 -4.68 -30.84
CA ASN A 59 10.12 -3.85 -30.61
C ASN A 59 10.72 -3.96 -29.19
N LEU A 60 9.96 -4.43 -28.19
CA LEU A 60 10.40 -4.58 -26.79
C LEU A 60 10.97 -5.98 -26.48
N SER A 61 10.58 -6.98 -27.27
CA SER A 61 10.99 -8.38 -27.07
C SER A 61 12.50 -8.55 -26.98
N GLN A 62 13.26 -7.83 -27.82
CA GLN A 62 14.73 -7.83 -27.85
C GLN A 62 15.37 -7.25 -26.58
N TRP A 63 14.67 -6.35 -25.88
CA TRP A 63 15.18 -5.70 -24.67
C TRP A 63 14.90 -6.55 -23.44
N GLY A 64 13.73 -7.19 -23.37
CA GLY A 64 13.23 -7.80 -22.13
C GLY A 64 13.67 -9.24 -21.88
N GLN A 65 14.54 -9.84 -22.71
CA GLN A 65 14.88 -11.25 -22.56
C GLN A 65 15.48 -11.53 -21.16
N TRP A 66 14.88 -12.48 -20.43
CA TRP A 66 15.28 -12.86 -19.08
C TRP A 66 15.95 -14.23 -19.10
N ASN A 67 17.27 -14.21 -19.33
CA ASN A 67 18.09 -15.40 -19.33
C ASN A 67 18.51 -15.75 -17.90
N ILE A 68 18.19 -16.96 -17.47
CA ILE A 68 18.55 -17.47 -16.14
C ILE A 68 19.96 -18.05 -16.19
N ILE A 69 20.87 -17.44 -15.45
CA ILE A 69 22.30 -17.83 -15.38
C ILE A 69 22.70 -18.33 -13.99
N SER A 70 21.77 -18.26 -13.02
CA SER A 70 21.91 -18.89 -11.71
C SER A 70 20.64 -19.68 -11.38
N THR A 71 20.77 -20.78 -10.65
CA THR A 71 19.62 -21.59 -10.20
C THR A 71 19.09 -21.17 -8.84
N ARG A 72 19.71 -20.19 -8.18
CA ARG A 72 19.30 -19.70 -6.85
C ARG A 72 19.82 -18.28 -6.61
N TRP A 73 19.26 -17.62 -5.60
CA TRP A 73 19.84 -16.42 -5.01
C TRP A 73 20.93 -16.82 -4.02
N THR A 74 22.11 -16.23 -4.14
CA THR A 74 23.17 -16.34 -3.13
C THR A 74 23.07 -15.19 -2.11
N ALA A 75 23.90 -15.23 -1.07
CA ALA A 75 23.98 -14.13 -0.11
C ALA A 75 24.48 -12.83 -0.79
N GLU A 76 25.37 -12.96 -1.77
CA GLU A 76 25.87 -11.85 -2.58
C GLU A 76 24.78 -11.25 -3.47
N ASP A 77 23.90 -12.08 -4.05
CA ASP A 77 22.74 -11.59 -4.83
C ASP A 77 21.75 -10.83 -3.93
N GLU A 78 21.50 -11.33 -2.71
CA GLU A 78 20.66 -10.64 -1.73
C GLU A 78 21.26 -9.30 -1.30
N GLN A 79 22.57 -9.25 -1.07
CA GLN A 79 23.27 -8.02 -0.75
C GLN A 79 23.24 -7.04 -1.93
N GLY A 80 23.50 -7.50 -3.15
CA GLY A 80 23.45 -6.65 -4.33
C GLY A 80 22.05 -6.10 -4.62
N PHE A 81 21.00 -6.85 -4.31
CA PHE A 81 19.62 -6.32 -4.34
C PHE A 81 19.43 -5.20 -3.29
N SER A 82 19.91 -5.40 -2.07
CA SER A 82 19.88 -4.36 -1.05
C SER A 82 20.66 -3.10 -1.48
N ASP A 83 21.84 -3.26 -2.05
CA ASP A 83 22.67 -2.14 -2.53
C ASP A 83 21.96 -1.38 -3.66
N PHE A 84 21.32 -2.09 -4.58
CA PHE A 84 20.47 -1.50 -5.63
C PHE A 84 19.34 -0.66 -5.04
N VAL A 85 18.56 -1.22 -4.11
CA VAL A 85 17.43 -0.50 -3.50
C VAL A 85 17.91 0.69 -2.67
N GLN A 86 19.02 0.55 -1.95
CA GLN A 86 19.61 1.65 -1.17
C GLN A 86 20.10 2.77 -2.09
N ALA A 87 20.76 2.47 -3.20
CA ALA A 87 21.22 3.48 -4.15
C ALA A 87 20.04 4.28 -4.74
N ILE A 88 18.99 3.59 -5.17
CA ILE A 88 17.74 4.24 -5.61
C ILE A 88 17.14 5.07 -4.48
N GLY A 89 17.02 4.51 -3.28
CA GLY A 89 16.45 5.18 -2.13
C GLY A 89 17.24 6.40 -1.65
N ARG A 90 18.57 6.43 -1.81
CA ARG A 90 19.41 7.59 -1.47
C ARG A 90 19.47 8.64 -2.57
N SER A 91 19.05 8.30 -3.79
CA SER A 91 18.92 9.28 -4.88
C SER A 91 17.77 10.27 -4.65
N ASP A 92 17.76 11.34 -5.44
CA ASP A 92 16.74 12.37 -5.44
C ASP A 92 15.53 12.06 -6.35
N CYS A 93 15.47 10.87 -6.96
CA CYS A 93 14.41 10.49 -7.90
C CYS A 93 13.00 10.62 -7.29
N ARG A 94 12.08 11.18 -8.07
CA ARG A 94 10.69 11.47 -7.65
C ARG A 94 9.63 10.76 -8.48
N THR A 95 10.01 10.07 -9.55
CA THR A 95 9.12 9.21 -10.30
C THR A 95 9.76 7.83 -10.50
N VAL A 96 8.94 6.82 -10.78
CA VAL A 96 9.39 5.46 -11.09
C VAL A 96 10.37 5.50 -12.27
N GLU A 97 10.04 6.28 -13.30
CA GLU A 97 10.87 6.50 -14.48
C GLU A 97 12.20 7.18 -14.11
N ASP A 98 12.14 8.29 -13.36
CA ASP A 98 13.35 8.98 -12.90
C ASP A 98 14.25 8.07 -12.08
N CYS A 99 13.67 7.17 -11.26
CA CYS A 99 14.44 6.24 -10.45
C CYS A 99 15.17 5.20 -11.31
N ILE A 100 14.52 4.65 -12.35
CA ILE A 100 15.14 3.68 -13.24
C ILE A 100 16.22 4.32 -14.12
N PHE A 101 16.01 5.54 -14.60
CA PHE A 101 17.00 6.25 -15.41
C PHE A 101 17.99 7.08 -14.60
N ASN A 102 17.92 7.05 -13.26
CA ASN A 102 18.87 7.75 -12.41
C ASN A 102 20.27 7.11 -12.52
N PRO A 103 21.36 7.89 -12.55
CA PRO A 103 22.72 7.34 -12.47
C PRO A 103 23.00 6.49 -11.23
N ALA A 104 22.20 6.63 -10.16
CA ALA A 104 22.27 5.77 -8.98
C ALA A 104 21.80 4.32 -9.24
N ASN A 105 21.01 4.07 -10.30
CA ASN A 105 20.68 2.72 -10.72
C ASN A 105 21.93 2.09 -11.38
N PRO A 106 22.55 1.02 -10.86
CA PRO A 106 23.72 0.39 -11.48
C PRO A 106 23.46 -0.16 -12.90
N PHE A 107 22.19 -0.31 -13.30
CA PHE A 107 21.79 -0.77 -14.62
C PHE A 107 21.34 0.37 -15.56
N TYR A 108 21.56 1.63 -15.17
CA TYR A 108 21.16 2.80 -15.96
C TYR A 108 21.74 2.73 -17.40
N GLY A 109 20.97 3.22 -18.38
CA GLY A 109 21.37 3.24 -19.79
C GLY A 109 21.32 1.91 -20.53
N GLY A 110 21.03 0.79 -19.84
CA GLY A 110 20.84 -0.53 -20.44
C GLY A 110 19.37 -0.89 -20.76
N ASP A 111 18.45 0.03 -20.52
CA ASP A 111 17.00 -0.13 -20.72
C ASP A 111 16.50 0.64 -21.95
N PRO A 112 15.36 0.23 -22.55
CA PRO A 112 14.73 1.02 -23.58
C PRO A 112 14.37 2.42 -23.05
N GLY A 113 14.54 3.45 -23.88
CA GLY A 113 14.22 4.82 -23.50
C GLY A 113 12.72 5.04 -23.25
N PRO A 114 12.35 6.15 -22.57
CA PRO A 114 10.98 6.46 -22.18
C PRO A 114 10.03 6.68 -23.38
N GLU A 115 10.58 6.90 -24.58
CA GLU A 115 9.84 6.91 -25.84
C GLU A 115 9.30 5.53 -26.24
N LEU A 116 9.95 4.45 -25.79
CA LEU A 116 9.59 3.07 -26.14
C LEU A 116 8.83 2.37 -24.99
N TYR A 117 9.24 2.58 -23.74
CA TYR A 117 8.55 2.02 -22.57
C TYR A 117 8.60 2.98 -21.38
N LYS A 118 7.44 3.18 -20.75
CA LYS A 118 7.32 3.99 -19.54
C LYS A 118 7.20 3.08 -18.34
N PHE A 119 8.15 3.17 -17.43
CA PHE A 119 8.09 2.44 -16.17
C PHE A 119 7.07 3.08 -15.25
N TRP A 120 6.22 2.25 -14.66
CA TRP A 120 5.20 2.68 -13.73
C TRP A 120 4.94 1.59 -12.69
N SER A 121 4.55 2.01 -11.50
CA SER A 121 4.33 1.14 -10.35
C SER A 121 3.42 1.84 -9.36
N ASP A 122 2.47 1.13 -8.78
CA ASP A 122 1.82 1.58 -7.54
C ASP A 122 2.58 1.07 -6.31
N CYS A 123 2.05 1.35 -5.11
CA CYS A 123 2.68 0.94 -3.86
C CYS A 123 2.85 -0.59 -3.76
N ALA A 124 1.86 -1.38 -4.18
CA ALA A 124 1.88 -2.84 -4.09
C ALA A 124 2.83 -3.46 -5.12
N ASP A 125 2.87 -2.89 -6.32
CA ASP A 125 3.77 -3.32 -7.38
C ASP A 125 5.23 -3.01 -7.05
N TRP A 126 5.50 -1.92 -6.32
CA TRP A 126 6.85 -1.35 -6.18
C TRP A 126 7.90 -2.33 -5.64
N PRO A 127 7.64 -3.09 -4.57
CA PRO A 127 8.59 -4.11 -4.11
C PRO A 127 8.82 -5.21 -5.14
N TYR A 128 7.76 -5.66 -5.84
CA TYR A 128 7.85 -6.73 -6.84
C TYR A 128 8.57 -6.24 -8.10
N PHE A 129 8.34 -4.99 -8.49
CA PHE A 129 9.04 -4.33 -9.59
C PHE A 129 10.54 -4.24 -9.29
N LEU A 130 10.93 -3.69 -8.14
CA LEU A 130 12.35 -3.59 -7.75
C LEU A 130 13.03 -4.97 -7.74
N ARG A 131 12.39 -5.97 -7.13
CA ARG A 131 12.94 -7.32 -7.01
C ARG A 131 13.04 -8.03 -8.36
N SER A 132 11.99 -7.98 -9.17
CA SER A 132 11.96 -8.60 -10.50
C SER A 132 12.91 -7.91 -11.48
N TYR A 133 13.05 -6.58 -11.41
CA TYR A 133 14.00 -5.82 -12.22
C TYR A 133 15.44 -6.21 -11.89
N TYR A 134 15.80 -6.25 -10.60
CA TYR A 134 17.12 -6.72 -10.19
C TYR A 134 17.36 -8.18 -10.61
N ALA A 135 16.35 -9.05 -10.44
CA ALA A 135 16.44 -10.46 -10.80
C ALA A 135 16.65 -10.65 -12.31
N TRP A 136 15.95 -9.86 -13.13
CA TRP A 136 16.11 -9.84 -14.57
C TRP A 136 17.51 -9.42 -14.98
N LYS A 137 18.00 -8.30 -14.44
CA LYS A 137 19.33 -7.76 -14.76
C LYS A 137 20.48 -8.69 -14.39
N ASN A 138 20.30 -9.55 -13.39
CA ASN A 138 21.31 -10.50 -12.92
C ASN A 138 21.02 -11.95 -13.34
N GLY A 139 19.99 -12.20 -14.14
CA GLY A 139 19.63 -13.55 -14.61
C GLY A 139 19.30 -14.53 -13.48
N LEU A 140 18.60 -14.03 -12.45
CA LEU A 140 18.18 -14.79 -11.27
C LEU A 140 16.77 -15.35 -11.43
N PRO A 141 16.46 -16.49 -10.79
CA PRO A 141 15.11 -17.03 -10.75
C PRO A 141 14.17 -16.12 -9.97
N PHE A 142 12.89 -16.11 -10.34
CA PHE A 142 11.87 -15.35 -9.62
C PHE A 142 10.54 -16.11 -9.55
N MET A 143 9.78 -15.89 -8.50
CA MET A 143 8.47 -16.48 -8.28
C MET A 143 7.59 -15.48 -7.54
N PHE A 144 6.33 -15.40 -7.94
CA PHE A 144 5.33 -14.62 -7.22
C PHE A 144 3.93 -15.21 -7.42
N SER A 145 3.02 -14.83 -6.53
CA SER A 145 1.64 -15.29 -6.49
C SER A 145 0.80 -14.52 -7.48
N GLN A 146 -0.01 -15.23 -8.25
CA GLN A 146 -0.91 -14.64 -9.23
C GLN A 146 -2.37 -14.90 -8.84
N GLY A 147 -2.93 -13.93 -8.14
CA GLY A 147 -4.27 -13.99 -7.58
C GLY A 147 -4.31 -14.64 -6.20
N MET A 148 -5.19 -14.11 -5.36
CA MET A 148 -5.37 -14.49 -3.96
C MET A 148 -6.82 -14.87 -3.70
N ARG A 149 -7.05 -15.74 -2.71
CA ARG A 149 -8.38 -15.91 -2.11
C ARG A 149 -8.33 -15.67 -0.61
N ALA A 150 -9.42 -15.15 -0.07
CA ALA A 150 -9.59 -15.03 1.37
C ALA A 150 -9.65 -16.42 2.02
N VAL A 151 -9.04 -16.54 3.21
CA VAL A 151 -9.27 -17.65 4.12
C VAL A 151 -10.73 -17.55 4.62
N PRO A 152 -11.51 -18.65 4.60
CA PRO A 152 -12.91 -18.63 5.03
C PRO A 152 -13.10 -18.12 6.47
N LEU A 153 -14.29 -17.56 6.74
CA LEU A 153 -14.69 -17.19 8.09
C LEU A 153 -14.85 -18.43 8.96
N THR A 154 -14.56 -18.30 10.27
CA THR A 154 -14.93 -19.34 11.23
C THR A 154 -16.44 -19.37 11.44
N PRO A 155 -17.03 -20.46 11.97
CA PRO A 155 -18.46 -20.52 12.26
C PRO A 155 -18.96 -19.36 13.13
N GLU A 156 -18.16 -18.93 14.12
CA GLU A 156 -18.50 -17.81 15.01
C GLU A 156 -18.47 -16.48 14.27
N GLN A 157 -17.49 -16.28 13.39
CA GLN A 157 -17.40 -15.09 12.55
C GLN A 157 -18.56 -15.03 11.54
N GLN A 158 -18.93 -16.19 10.98
CA GLN A 158 -20.08 -16.29 10.08
C GLN A 158 -21.38 -15.99 10.83
N ALA A 159 -21.57 -16.55 12.03
CA ALA A 159 -22.73 -16.26 12.85
C ALA A 159 -22.81 -14.76 13.25
N ALA A 160 -21.68 -14.10 13.51
CA ALA A 160 -21.64 -12.67 13.78
C ALA A 160 -22.02 -11.83 12.54
N VAL A 161 -21.59 -12.25 11.35
CA VAL A 161 -22.01 -11.64 10.08
C VAL A 161 -23.51 -11.83 9.86
N ASP A 162 -24.02 -13.04 10.05
CA ASP A 162 -25.43 -13.39 9.85
C ASP A 162 -26.34 -12.66 10.86
N ALA A 163 -25.86 -12.46 12.09
CA ALA A 163 -26.52 -11.68 13.13
C ALA A 163 -26.40 -10.15 12.95
N GLY A 164 -25.66 -9.69 11.94
CA GLY A 164 -25.43 -8.26 11.68
C GLY A 164 -24.53 -7.55 12.71
N THR A 165 -23.84 -8.30 13.58
CA THR A 165 -22.90 -7.76 14.58
C THR A 165 -21.48 -7.61 14.03
N ALA A 166 -21.21 -8.19 12.87
CA ALA A 166 -20.00 -7.99 12.07
C ALA A 166 -20.36 -7.81 10.59
N LYS A 167 -19.44 -7.23 9.80
CA LYS A 167 -19.60 -7.11 8.34
C LYS A 167 -18.76 -8.16 7.61
N ALA A 168 -19.35 -8.77 6.59
CA ALA A 168 -18.61 -9.60 5.65
C ALA A 168 -17.63 -8.72 4.84
N GLN A 169 -16.33 -8.98 4.99
CA GLN A 169 -15.30 -8.35 4.17
C GLN A 169 -15.32 -9.04 2.80
N THR A 170 -15.77 -8.31 1.76
CA THR A 170 -15.86 -8.84 0.40
C THR A 170 -14.64 -8.50 -0.45
N ASP A 171 -13.85 -7.53 -0.02
CA ASP A 171 -12.57 -7.17 -0.62
C ASP A 171 -11.45 -7.95 0.07
N ILE A 172 -10.71 -8.73 -0.73
CA ILE A 172 -9.61 -9.58 -0.26
C ILE A 172 -8.42 -8.78 0.29
N ARG A 173 -8.29 -7.49 -0.03
CA ARG A 173 -7.31 -6.59 0.60
C ARG A 173 -7.54 -6.45 2.11
N TYR A 174 -8.79 -6.64 2.55
CA TYR A 174 -9.24 -6.45 3.93
C TYR A 174 -9.81 -7.73 4.56
N SER A 175 -9.45 -8.91 4.03
CA SER A 175 -9.98 -10.19 4.50
C SER A 175 -9.73 -10.43 6.00
N ALA A 176 -10.71 -11.04 6.69
CA ALA A 176 -10.71 -11.17 8.15
C ALA A 176 -9.67 -12.16 8.70
N ASN A 177 -9.32 -13.18 7.92
CA ASN A 177 -8.41 -14.27 8.32
C ASN A 177 -7.16 -14.35 7.43
N GLY A 178 -6.87 -13.29 6.66
CA GLY A 178 -5.80 -13.28 5.66
C GLY A 178 -6.17 -14.04 4.39
N ASN A 179 -5.17 -14.23 3.54
CA ASN A 179 -5.30 -14.76 2.19
C ASN A 179 -4.35 -15.94 1.96
N VAL A 180 -4.67 -16.72 0.93
CA VAL A 180 -3.77 -17.75 0.38
C VAL A 180 -3.64 -17.58 -1.14
N PRO A 181 -2.46 -17.82 -1.72
CA PRO A 181 -2.28 -17.78 -3.16
C PRO A 181 -3.10 -18.82 -3.90
N LEU A 182 -3.56 -18.47 -5.10
CA LEU A 182 -4.27 -19.40 -5.99
C LEU A 182 -3.32 -20.18 -6.91
N ARG A 183 -2.28 -19.51 -7.40
CA ARG A 183 -1.27 -20.04 -8.33
C ARG A 183 -0.01 -19.18 -8.23
N GLN A 184 1.09 -19.70 -8.74
CA GLN A 184 2.38 -19.02 -8.78
C GLN A 184 2.87 -18.86 -10.21
N VAL A 185 3.34 -17.67 -10.55
CA VAL A 185 4.15 -17.41 -11.74
C VAL A 185 5.60 -17.77 -11.41
N ARG A 186 6.28 -18.44 -12.35
CA ARG A 186 7.64 -18.97 -12.17
C ARG A 186 8.52 -18.49 -13.32
N ILE A 187 9.71 -18.00 -12.97
CA ILE A 187 10.72 -17.51 -13.89
C ILE A 187 12.02 -18.29 -13.64
N PRO A 188 12.50 -19.09 -14.61
CA PRO A 188 12.08 -19.13 -16.01
C PRO A 188 10.72 -19.80 -16.19
N HIS A 189 9.96 -19.33 -17.20
CA HIS A 189 8.72 -20.00 -17.59
C HIS A 189 9.06 -21.41 -18.11
N PRO A 190 8.34 -22.47 -17.71
CA PRO A 190 8.72 -23.85 -18.03
C PRO A 190 8.85 -24.19 -19.53
N THR A 191 8.20 -23.42 -20.41
CA THR A 191 8.07 -23.78 -21.83
C THR A 191 8.37 -22.67 -22.85
N LEU A 192 8.43 -21.39 -22.46
CA LEU A 192 8.37 -20.27 -23.43
C LEU A 192 9.50 -19.24 -23.28
N GLY A 193 10.46 -19.46 -22.38
CA GLY A 193 11.36 -18.40 -21.95
C GLY A 193 10.62 -17.31 -21.16
N SER A 194 11.32 -16.29 -20.70
CA SER A 194 10.72 -15.21 -19.91
C SER A 194 11.14 -13.86 -20.46
N ASN A 195 10.20 -12.93 -20.53
CA ASN A 195 10.45 -11.54 -20.91
C ASN A 195 10.04 -10.62 -19.76
N PHE A 196 10.93 -9.73 -19.33
CA PHE A 196 10.71 -8.83 -18.20
C PHE A 196 9.48 -7.93 -18.38
N PHE A 197 9.26 -7.36 -19.56
CA PHE A 197 8.13 -6.44 -19.79
C PHE A 197 6.79 -7.18 -19.73
N GLU A 198 6.74 -8.42 -20.23
CA GLU A 198 5.55 -9.26 -20.08
C GLU A 198 5.31 -9.67 -18.63
N ILE A 199 6.37 -10.00 -17.89
CA ILE A 199 6.28 -10.30 -16.46
C ILE A 199 5.81 -9.07 -15.68
N GLN A 200 6.27 -7.88 -16.06
CA GLN A 200 5.86 -6.64 -15.42
C GLN A 200 4.38 -6.35 -15.61
N ASP A 201 3.83 -6.60 -16.81
CA ASP A 201 2.39 -6.47 -17.03
C ASP A 201 1.60 -7.49 -16.17
N ILE A 202 2.13 -8.71 -16.01
CA ILE A 202 1.52 -9.72 -15.14
C ILE A 202 1.57 -9.29 -13.67
N ILE A 203 2.69 -8.73 -13.19
CA ILE A 203 2.82 -8.18 -11.84
C ILE A 203 1.74 -7.11 -11.63
N GLN A 204 1.70 -6.12 -12.52
CA GLN A 204 0.77 -4.98 -12.45
C GLN A 204 -0.71 -5.39 -12.52
N ASP A 205 -1.04 -6.50 -13.19
CA ASP A 205 -2.41 -7.00 -13.29
C ASP A 205 -2.81 -7.94 -12.14
N SER A 206 -1.86 -8.47 -11.37
CA SER A 206 -2.13 -9.54 -10.39
C SER A 206 -1.66 -9.29 -8.97
N ILE A 207 -0.70 -8.40 -8.77
CA ILE A 207 -0.23 -8.00 -7.45
C ILE A 207 -1.16 -6.92 -6.90
N ALA A 208 -1.47 -7.07 -5.62
CA ALA A 208 -2.14 -6.05 -4.82
C ALA A 208 -1.64 -6.18 -3.39
N THR A 209 -1.97 -5.22 -2.54
CA THR A 209 -1.66 -5.32 -1.09
C THR A 209 -2.22 -6.59 -0.44
N SER A 210 -3.27 -7.18 -1.03
CA SER A 210 -3.80 -8.50 -0.65
C SER A 210 -2.80 -9.65 -0.77
N THR A 211 -1.78 -9.55 -1.64
CA THR A 211 -0.73 -10.57 -1.84
C THR A 211 0.20 -10.66 -0.63
N LEU A 212 0.39 -9.54 0.09
CA LEU A 212 1.19 -9.46 1.31
C LEU A 212 0.39 -9.87 2.56
N ARG A 213 -0.93 -10.11 2.41
CA ARG A 213 -1.86 -10.43 3.51
C ARG A 213 -1.92 -11.92 3.81
N VAL A 214 -0.78 -12.56 4.03
CA VAL A 214 -0.66 -14.01 4.22
C VAL A 214 -0.17 -14.32 5.64
N ASP A 215 -0.73 -15.36 6.26
CA ASP A 215 -0.27 -15.80 7.59
C ASP A 215 1.20 -16.27 7.50
N PRO A 216 2.13 -15.59 8.19
CA PRO A 216 3.56 -15.84 8.05
C PRO A 216 3.99 -17.18 8.67
N ARG A 217 3.11 -17.86 9.40
CA ARG A 217 3.36 -19.21 9.92
C ARG A 217 3.24 -20.30 8.84
N THR A 218 2.69 -19.94 7.68
CA THR A 218 2.57 -20.83 6.52
C THR A 218 3.76 -20.68 5.58
N ASP A 219 3.95 -21.67 4.70
CA ASP A 219 4.97 -21.65 3.64
C ASP A 219 4.41 -21.15 2.29
N PHE A 220 3.16 -20.65 2.24
CA PHE A 220 2.43 -20.50 0.98
C PHE A 220 2.59 -19.13 0.30
N GLY A 221 3.01 -18.08 1.02
CA GLY A 221 3.13 -16.72 0.47
C GLY A 221 4.46 -16.46 -0.26
N ASP A 222 4.53 -15.35 -1.00
CA ASP A 222 5.75 -14.91 -1.70
C ASP A 222 6.85 -14.42 -0.76
N THR A 223 6.46 -14.10 0.47
CA THR A 223 7.29 -13.47 1.47
C THR A 223 7.31 -14.26 2.79
N TYR A 224 8.27 -13.92 3.63
CA TYR A 224 8.37 -14.36 5.02
C TYR A 224 8.61 -13.15 5.93
N THR A 225 8.32 -13.30 7.22
CA THR A 225 8.61 -12.26 8.22
C THR A 225 10.02 -12.45 8.78
N PRO A 226 10.93 -11.47 8.63
CA PRO A 226 12.28 -11.57 9.16
C PRO A 226 12.34 -11.29 10.66
N ALA A 227 13.42 -11.75 11.29
CA ALA A 227 13.83 -11.37 12.63
C ALA A 227 14.09 -9.85 12.71
N ILE A 228 13.77 -9.25 13.86
CA ILE A 228 14.02 -7.85 14.14
C ILE A 228 15.46 -7.71 14.65
N ARG A 229 16.37 -7.58 13.68
CA ARG A 229 17.80 -7.33 13.88
C ARG A 229 18.44 -6.81 12.58
N HIS A 230 19.63 -6.25 12.72
CA HIS A 230 20.48 -5.87 11.59
C HIS A 230 20.74 -7.03 10.62
N GLY A 231 20.77 -6.71 9.33
CA GLY A 231 20.93 -7.64 8.21
C GLY A 231 19.67 -8.44 7.85
N ALA A 232 18.73 -8.63 8.79
CA ALA A 232 17.44 -9.27 8.52
C ALA A 232 16.41 -8.24 8.04
N ILE A 233 16.35 -7.08 8.70
CA ILE A 233 15.73 -5.86 8.15
C ILE A 233 16.80 -5.13 7.35
N ARG A 234 16.59 -4.98 6.04
CA ARG A 234 17.58 -4.43 5.13
C ARG A 234 16.92 -3.68 3.96
N PRO A 235 17.68 -2.87 3.19
CA PRO A 235 17.15 -2.30 1.95
C PRO A 235 16.53 -3.39 1.06
N GLY A 236 15.32 -3.17 0.56
CA GLY A 236 14.52 -4.14 -0.16
C GLY A 236 13.52 -4.93 0.71
N THR A 237 13.60 -4.85 2.05
CA THR A 237 12.55 -5.35 2.94
C THR A 237 11.26 -4.57 2.67
N ILE A 238 10.15 -5.28 2.51
CA ILE A 238 8.82 -4.71 2.31
C ILE A 238 8.26 -4.27 3.66
N VAL A 239 7.64 -3.10 3.72
CA VAL A 239 6.85 -2.64 4.87
C VAL A 239 5.38 -2.66 4.48
N TYR A 240 4.60 -3.56 5.06
CA TYR A 240 3.19 -3.76 4.74
C TYR A 240 2.28 -3.21 5.85
N ASP A 241 1.33 -2.35 5.46
CA ASP A 241 0.21 -1.89 6.27
C ASP A 241 -1.07 -2.63 5.88
N PRO A 242 -1.66 -3.45 6.79
CA PRO A 242 -2.91 -4.16 6.55
C PRO A 242 -4.13 -3.29 6.26
N SER A 243 -4.01 -1.96 6.35
CA SER A 243 -5.01 -0.98 5.88
C SER A 243 -4.96 -0.69 4.36
N GLY A 244 -4.06 -1.37 3.63
CA GLY A 244 -4.00 -1.36 2.17
C GLY A 244 -2.88 -0.51 1.59
N HIS A 245 -1.75 -0.37 2.30
CA HIS A 245 -0.57 0.35 1.82
C HIS A 245 0.70 -0.47 2.02
N THR A 246 1.73 -0.19 1.23
CA THR A 246 3.06 -0.78 1.44
C THR A 246 4.14 0.19 1.00
N GLY A 247 5.32 0.07 1.61
CA GLY A 247 6.54 0.71 1.16
C GLY A 247 7.71 -0.26 1.19
N VAL A 248 8.89 0.24 0.87
CA VAL A 248 10.13 -0.52 0.81
C VAL A 248 11.14 0.16 1.72
N VAL A 249 11.84 -0.61 2.54
CA VAL A 249 13.01 -0.14 3.28
C VAL A 249 14.11 0.17 2.28
N TYR A 250 14.70 1.36 2.34
CA TYR A 250 15.87 1.70 1.55
C TYR A 250 17.12 1.94 2.40
N ASP A 251 16.95 2.17 3.70
CA ASP A 251 18.07 2.33 4.61
C ASP A 251 17.70 1.90 6.03
N VAL A 252 18.70 1.52 6.80
CA VAL A 252 18.60 1.39 8.26
C VAL A 252 19.78 2.16 8.83
N THR A 253 19.50 3.28 9.49
CA THR A 253 20.56 4.15 10.03
C THR A 253 21.21 3.52 11.26
N ASP A 254 22.41 3.99 11.62
CA ASP A 254 23.16 3.45 12.76
C ASP A 254 22.46 3.66 14.11
N ASP A 255 21.58 4.66 14.19
CA ASP A 255 20.71 4.92 15.34
C ASP A 255 19.36 4.18 15.25
N GLY A 256 19.23 3.22 14.34
CA GLY A 256 18.10 2.29 14.27
C GLY A 256 16.84 2.86 13.61
N GLU A 257 16.93 3.96 12.87
CA GLU A 257 15.81 4.43 12.05
C GLU A 257 15.72 3.60 10.77
N VAL A 258 14.58 2.94 10.58
CA VAL A 258 14.27 2.26 9.33
C VAL A 258 13.69 3.27 8.37
N MET A 259 14.38 3.52 7.28
CA MET A 259 13.98 4.51 6.29
C MET A 259 13.23 3.85 5.14
N VAL A 260 12.08 4.40 4.78
CA VAL A 260 11.14 3.85 3.82
C VAL A 260 10.82 4.85 2.71
N PHE A 261 10.43 4.29 1.57
CA PHE A 261 9.87 5.00 0.42
C PHE A 261 8.90 4.07 -0.33
N ASP A 262 7.97 4.65 -1.06
CA ASP A 262 6.90 3.93 -1.75
C ASP A 262 6.55 4.59 -3.09
N ALA A 263 5.97 3.84 -4.03
CA ALA A 263 5.37 4.43 -5.21
C ALA A 263 3.90 4.79 -4.96
N PHE A 264 3.42 5.90 -5.50
CA PHE A 264 2.05 6.36 -5.30
C PHE A 264 1.06 5.67 -6.26
N SER A 265 -0.21 5.73 -5.91
CA SER A 265 -1.32 5.17 -6.71
C SER A 265 -1.53 5.87 -8.06
N ASP A 266 -0.90 7.03 -8.28
CA ASP A 266 -0.81 7.70 -9.58
C ASP A 266 0.13 6.97 -10.58
N LYS A 267 0.71 5.86 -10.13
CA LYS A 267 1.58 4.93 -10.87
C LYS A 267 2.92 5.53 -11.32
N LYS A 268 3.16 6.80 -11.06
CA LYS A 268 4.31 7.55 -11.58
C LYS A 268 5.21 8.03 -10.46
N SER A 269 4.62 8.59 -9.42
CA SER A 269 5.36 9.29 -8.39
C SER A 269 5.95 8.32 -7.37
N VAL A 270 7.13 8.66 -6.85
CA VAL A 270 7.78 7.98 -5.73
C VAL A 270 7.82 8.94 -4.55
N SER A 271 7.48 8.42 -3.38
CA SER A 271 7.41 9.18 -2.16
C SER A 271 8.76 9.80 -1.80
N LYS A 272 8.69 10.83 -0.97
CA LYS A 272 9.86 11.25 -0.20
C LYS A 272 10.33 10.14 0.72
N ARG A 273 11.61 10.20 1.02
CA ARG A 273 12.32 9.29 1.90
C ARG A 273 11.99 9.71 3.32
N ARG A 274 11.49 8.77 4.11
CA ARG A 274 10.94 9.06 5.44
C ARG A 274 11.24 7.93 6.41
N PRO A 275 11.31 8.19 7.72
CA PRO A 275 11.38 7.11 8.69
C PRO A 275 10.08 6.31 8.70
N TYR A 276 10.20 5.03 9.03
CA TYR A 276 9.09 4.17 9.40
C TYR A 276 8.34 4.79 10.59
N SER A 277 7.01 4.75 10.54
CA SER A 277 6.14 5.29 11.58
C SER A 277 4.95 4.35 11.79
N SER A 278 4.66 4.01 13.05
CA SER A 278 3.49 3.20 13.39
C SER A 278 2.16 3.89 13.06
N ASP A 279 2.16 5.21 12.83
CA ASP A 279 0.98 5.96 12.41
C ASP A 279 0.58 5.67 10.95
N ARG A 280 1.54 5.19 10.14
CA ARG A 280 1.31 4.81 8.73
C ARG A 280 1.25 3.30 8.52
N TYR A 281 1.90 2.52 9.37
CA TYR A 281 1.93 1.06 9.27
C TYR A 281 1.30 0.44 10.52
N THR A 282 -0.02 0.28 10.45
CA THR A 282 -0.83 -0.07 11.62
C THR A 282 -0.67 -1.54 12.02
N ARG A 283 -0.71 -1.78 13.33
CA ARG A 283 -0.68 -3.14 13.88
C ARG A 283 -1.92 -3.93 13.48
N SER A 284 -1.73 -5.19 13.11
CA SER A 284 -2.84 -6.11 12.86
C SER A 284 -2.60 -7.51 13.42
N ARG A 285 -3.53 -8.43 13.14
CA ARG A 285 -3.44 -9.84 13.53
C ARG A 285 -2.34 -10.53 12.74
N ILE A 286 -1.68 -11.52 13.34
CA ILE A 286 -0.64 -12.33 12.67
C ILE A 286 -1.15 -12.97 11.36
N THR A 287 -2.42 -13.37 11.32
CA THR A 287 -3.05 -13.95 10.12
C THR A 287 -3.10 -13.00 8.93
N HIS A 288 -2.97 -11.68 9.15
CA HIS A 288 -2.93 -10.70 8.08
C HIS A 288 -1.54 -10.51 7.48
N GLY A 289 -0.50 -11.20 7.98
CA GLY A 289 0.87 -10.75 7.75
C GLY A 289 1.09 -9.37 8.37
N GLY A 290 2.27 -8.78 8.19
CA GLY A 290 2.43 -7.41 8.65
C GLY A 290 3.86 -6.91 8.74
N TRP A 291 3.96 -5.58 8.72
CA TRP A 291 5.18 -4.78 8.78
C TRP A 291 6.25 -5.32 7.86
N PHE A 292 7.32 -5.86 8.41
CA PHE A 292 8.49 -6.22 7.64
C PHE A 292 8.30 -7.58 7.01
N GLN A 293 8.49 -7.65 5.70
CA GLN A 293 8.46 -8.89 4.95
C GLN A 293 9.61 -8.92 3.96
N ASN A 294 10.33 -10.03 3.90
CA ASN A 294 11.35 -10.27 2.88
C ASN A 294 10.81 -11.25 1.85
N PHE A 295 11.22 -11.10 0.59
CA PHE A 295 10.92 -12.10 -0.44
C PHE A 295 11.50 -13.46 -0.03
N ARG A 296 10.72 -14.53 -0.22
CA ARG A 296 11.25 -15.88 -0.01
C ARG A 296 12.33 -16.17 -1.04
N PRO A 297 13.50 -16.69 -0.62
CA PRO A 297 14.48 -17.18 -1.57
C PRO A 297 13.87 -18.31 -2.41
N VAL A 298 14.22 -18.33 -3.69
CA VAL A 298 13.78 -19.35 -4.65
C VAL A 298 14.96 -20.13 -5.19
N VAL A 299 14.73 -21.42 -5.44
CA VAL A 299 15.72 -22.34 -6.00
C VAL A 299 15.12 -23.13 -7.15
N ILE A 300 15.92 -23.40 -8.18
CA ILE A 300 15.58 -24.31 -9.26
C ILE A 300 16.36 -25.61 -9.06
N GLU A 301 15.65 -26.68 -8.73
CA GLU A 301 16.23 -28.00 -8.50
C GLU A 301 16.24 -28.80 -9.81
N GLY A 302 17.38 -29.38 -10.17
CA GLY A 302 17.51 -30.25 -11.35
C GLY A 302 17.50 -29.53 -12.71
N ALA A 303 17.74 -28.22 -12.76
CA ALA A 303 17.92 -27.50 -14.01
C ALA A 303 19.24 -27.83 -14.70
N GLN A 304 19.27 -27.72 -16.03
CA GLN A 304 20.46 -27.94 -16.86
C GLN A 304 20.80 -26.66 -17.63
N PHE A 305 22.08 -26.31 -17.68
CA PHE A 305 22.53 -25.15 -18.46
C PHE A 305 22.63 -25.49 -19.95
N ASP A 306 21.80 -24.86 -20.79
CA ASP A 306 21.91 -24.99 -22.24
C ASP A 306 22.91 -23.96 -22.79
N ARG A 307 24.08 -24.45 -23.22
CA ARG A 307 25.16 -23.62 -23.78
C ARG A 307 24.77 -22.90 -25.08
N ARG A 308 23.75 -23.38 -25.82
CA ARG A 308 23.32 -22.77 -27.08
C ARG A 308 22.53 -21.50 -26.86
N THR A 309 21.72 -21.47 -25.80
CA THR A 309 20.87 -20.35 -25.43
C THR A 309 21.44 -19.51 -24.28
N GLY A 310 22.47 -20.02 -23.60
CA GLY A 310 23.14 -19.32 -22.50
C GLY A 310 22.29 -19.25 -21.22
N THR A 311 21.37 -20.20 -21.02
CA THR A 311 20.43 -20.16 -19.89
C THR A 311 20.12 -21.55 -19.32
N TYR A 312 19.75 -21.60 -18.04
CA TYR A 312 19.21 -22.79 -17.40
C TYR A 312 17.80 -23.12 -17.90
N VAL A 313 17.59 -24.40 -18.24
CA VAL A 313 16.33 -24.96 -18.71
C VAL A 313 15.93 -26.18 -17.89
N GLY A 314 14.61 -26.43 -17.81
CA GLY A 314 14.06 -27.53 -17.01
C GLY A 314 14.16 -27.29 -15.50
N GLY A 315 14.05 -28.38 -14.73
CA GLY A 315 14.04 -28.35 -13.27
C GLY A 315 12.71 -27.91 -12.64
N VAL A 316 12.69 -27.87 -11.31
CA VAL A 316 11.52 -27.49 -10.51
C VAL A 316 11.88 -26.27 -9.68
N LEU A 317 11.22 -25.15 -9.96
CA LEU A 317 11.35 -23.93 -9.15
C LEU A 317 10.44 -24.02 -7.93
N ARG A 318 11.02 -23.85 -6.73
CA ARG A 318 10.30 -23.73 -5.46
C ARG A 318 10.82 -22.57 -4.61
N ALA A 319 9.95 -22.02 -3.78
CA ALA A 319 10.35 -21.13 -2.69
C ALA A 319 10.85 -21.94 -1.48
N LEU A 320 11.76 -21.37 -0.70
CA LEU A 320 12.20 -21.95 0.57
C LEU A 320 11.08 -21.87 1.63
N LYS A 321 10.97 -22.93 2.42
CA LYS A 321 10.09 -23.01 3.59
C LYS A 321 10.65 -22.19 4.75
N ASN A 322 9.79 -21.87 5.72
CA ASN A 322 10.19 -21.17 6.94
C ASN A 322 11.35 -21.88 7.67
N SER A 323 11.35 -23.22 7.70
CA SER A 323 12.40 -24.01 8.34
C SER A 323 13.76 -23.98 7.60
N GLU A 324 13.79 -23.48 6.36
CA GLU A 324 14.99 -23.36 5.54
C GLU A 324 15.56 -21.92 5.55
N ILE A 325 14.87 -20.97 6.20
CA ILE A 325 15.21 -19.55 6.19
C ILE A 325 15.76 -19.15 7.57
N ALA A 326 17.05 -18.82 7.63
CA ALA A 326 17.77 -18.62 8.88
C ALA A 326 17.27 -17.42 9.72
N ASP A 327 16.74 -16.39 9.06
CA ASP A 327 16.24 -15.18 9.71
C ASP A 327 14.71 -15.12 9.75
N TYR A 328 14.00 -16.23 9.49
CA TYR A 328 12.56 -16.28 9.70
C TYR A 328 12.19 -16.10 11.17
N SER A 329 11.21 -15.24 11.47
CA SER A 329 10.73 -14.98 12.82
C SER A 329 9.31 -14.42 12.82
N THR A 330 8.54 -14.73 13.87
CA THR A 330 7.24 -14.09 14.13
C THR A 330 7.29 -13.08 15.27
N GLU A 331 8.48 -12.72 15.76
CA GLU A 331 8.66 -11.88 16.96
C GLU A 331 8.05 -10.47 16.81
N MET A 332 7.92 -9.96 15.58
CA MET A 332 7.27 -8.67 15.31
C MET A 332 5.78 -8.65 15.70
N PHE A 333 5.16 -9.81 15.90
CA PHE A 333 3.78 -9.90 16.41
C PHE A 333 3.72 -10.03 17.92
N GLY A 334 4.87 -10.05 18.60
CA GLY A 334 5.06 -10.19 20.04
C GLY A 334 6.03 -11.33 20.37
N ASN A 335 6.91 -11.09 21.34
CA ASN A 335 7.78 -12.12 21.91
C ASN A 335 7.45 -12.43 23.38
N THR A 336 6.49 -11.71 23.96
CA THR A 336 5.98 -11.89 25.32
C THR A 336 4.53 -11.42 25.40
N THR A 337 3.95 -11.46 26.59
CA THR A 337 2.62 -10.93 26.87
C THR A 337 2.65 -10.00 28.08
N THR A 338 1.76 -9.00 28.08
CA THR A 338 1.41 -8.25 29.29
C THR A 338 0.72 -9.16 30.31
N ALA A 339 0.57 -8.67 31.55
CA ALA A 339 -0.11 -9.42 32.62
C ALA A 339 -1.59 -9.75 32.28
N ASP A 340 -2.25 -8.92 31.47
CA ASP A 340 -3.61 -9.16 30.95
C ASP A 340 -3.64 -9.99 29.66
N GLY A 341 -2.52 -10.63 29.28
CA GLY A 341 -2.42 -11.57 28.17
C GLY A 341 -2.34 -10.95 26.78
N LYS A 342 -2.19 -9.62 26.66
CA LYS A 342 -2.01 -8.96 25.36
C LYS A 342 -0.59 -9.16 24.85
N SER A 343 -0.45 -9.32 23.54
CA SER A 343 0.86 -9.45 22.93
C SER A 343 1.72 -8.18 23.10
N ALA A 344 2.96 -8.39 23.54
CA ALA A 344 3.92 -7.36 23.90
C ALA A 344 5.35 -7.76 23.50
N TYR A 345 6.29 -6.87 23.81
CA TYR A 345 7.72 -7.02 23.54
C TYR A 345 8.51 -6.87 24.84
N LEU A 346 9.44 -7.79 25.06
CA LEU A 346 10.47 -7.64 26.07
C LEU A 346 11.64 -6.85 25.45
N VAL A 347 11.97 -5.70 26.01
CA VAL A 347 13.09 -4.85 25.60
C VAL A 347 14.10 -4.71 26.72
N GLU A 348 15.37 -4.66 26.35
CA GLU A 348 16.47 -4.34 27.27
C GLU A 348 16.54 -2.81 27.47
N THR A 349 16.81 -2.41 28.72
CA THR A 349 16.98 -1.01 29.15
C THR A 349 18.25 -0.92 30.01
N ALA A 350 18.70 0.32 30.26
CA ALA A 350 19.82 0.54 31.18
C ALA A 350 19.59 -0.02 32.60
N SER A 351 18.33 -0.26 32.98
CA SER A 351 17.91 -0.76 34.28
C SER A 351 17.45 -2.22 34.28
N GLY A 352 17.65 -2.96 33.19
CA GLY A 352 17.29 -4.38 33.05
C GLY A 352 16.36 -4.63 31.87
N TYR A 353 15.18 -5.18 32.12
CA TYR A 353 14.19 -5.48 31.09
C TYR A 353 12.85 -4.80 31.36
N LYS A 354 12.19 -4.37 30.29
CA LYS A 354 10.86 -3.76 30.31
C LYS A 354 9.95 -4.49 29.33
N VAL A 355 8.69 -4.68 29.73
CA VAL A 355 7.62 -5.08 28.81
C VAL A 355 7.00 -3.83 28.20
N THR A 356 6.96 -3.77 26.88
CA THR A 356 6.33 -2.67 26.12
C THR A 356 5.35 -3.21 25.09
N THR A 357 4.26 -2.49 24.85
CA THR A 357 3.33 -2.80 23.75
C THR A 357 3.68 -2.03 22.47
N SER A 358 4.68 -1.14 22.53
CA SER A 358 5.15 -0.35 21.39
C SER A 358 6.09 -1.17 20.51
N PHE A 359 5.61 -1.52 19.32
CA PHE A 359 6.46 -2.15 18.31
C PHE A 359 7.56 -1.20 17.81
N GLN A 360 7.28 0.11 17.75
CA GLN A 360 8.28 1.09 17.32
C GLN A 360 9.43 1.21 18.33
N GLU A 361 9.15 1.11 19.65
CA GLU A 361 10.19 1.04 20.68
C GLU A 361 11.02 -0.25 20.53
N PHE A 362 10.35 -1.39 20.34
CA PHE A 362 11.03 -2.67 20.12
C PHE A 362 11.93 -2.63 18.88
N LEU A 363 11.43 -2.13 17.75
CA LEU A 363 12.16 -1.98 16.50
C LEU A 363 13.40 -1.09 16.67
N LYS A 364 13.23 0.15 17.15
CA LYS A 364 14.33 1.12 17.28
C LYS A 364 15.43 0.60 18.21
N ARG A 365 15.08 -0.01 19.35
CA ARG A 365 16.07 -0.60 20.27
C ARG A 365 16.85 -1.75 19.64
N ARG A 366 16.15 -2.65 18.94
CA ARG A 366 16.77 -3.82 18.28
C ARG A 366 17.67 -3.45 17.10
N LEU A 367 17.44 -2.29 16.50
CA LEU A 367 18.22 -1.77 15.38
C LEU A 367 19.19 -0.65 15.79
N TYR A 368 19.34 -0.35 17.08
CA TYR A 368 20.31 0.65 17.51
C TYR A 368 21.73 0.04 17.54
N LEU A 369 22.68 0.61 16.79
CA LEU A 369 24.08 0.15 16.79
C LEU A 369 24.99 1.02 17.66
N ASN A 370 24.62 2.27 17.92
CA ASN A 370 25.48 3.28 18.53
C ASN A 370 25.58 3.18 20.07
N GLY A 371 25.87 1.99 20.59
CA GLY A 371 26.02 1.76 22.03
C GLY A 371 24.68 1.76 22.76
N THR A 372 24.55 2.53 23.83
CA THR A 372 23.32 2.59 24.62
C THR A 372 22.22 3.29 23.86
N TYR A 373 21.06 2.64 23.75
CA TYR A 373 19.87 3.22 23.12
C TYR A 373 19.56 4.60 23.69
N SER A 374 19.41 5.59 22.81
CA SER A 374 19.05 6.95 23.17
C SER A 374 18.17 7.59 22.10
N VAL A 375 17.25 8.42 22.55
CA VAL A 375 16.26 9.15 21.78
C VAL A 375 16.59 10.64 21.86
N ASP A 376 17.05 11.20 20.74
CA ASP A 376 17.15 12.65 20.56
C ASP A 376 15.74 13.22 20.39
N VAL A 377 15.28 13.90 21.44
CA VAL A 377 13.91 14.39 21.60
C VAL A 377 13.56 15.43 20.52
N LEU A 378 14.52 16.31 20.17
CA LEU A 378 14.30 17.34 19.15
C LEU A 378 14.26 16.71 17.75
N ARG A 379 15.12 15.73 17.50
CA ARG A 379 15.15 15.02 16.22
C ARG A 379 13.90 14.17 16.01
N GLU A 380 13.44 13.43 17.01
CA GLU A 380 12.17 12.69 16.92
C GLU A 380 11.01 13.62 16.56
N PHE A 381 10.96 14.80 17.20
CA PHE A 381 9.89 15.75 16.93
C PHE A 381 10.02 16.41 15.56
N LYS A 382 11.23 16.71 15.09
CA LYS A 382 11.47 17.17 13.69
C LYS A 382 11.03 16.12 12.67
N ASN A 383 11.31 14.84 12.92
CA ASN A 383 10.85 13.73 12.08
C ASN A 383 9.31 13.67 12.06
N LYS A 384 8.67 13.89 13.21
CA LYS A 384 7.21 13.96 13.33
C LYS A 384 6.60 15.12 12.53
N MET A 385 7.19 16.30 12.59
CA MET A 385 6.74 17.46 11.84
C MET A 385 7.00 17.33 10.33
N THR A 386 8.11 16.70 9.95
CA THR A 386 8.42 16.36 8.55
C THR A 386 7.38 15.40 7.98
N GLU A 387 6.95 14.41 8.76
CA GLU A 387 5.88 13.47 8.37
C GLU A 387 4.57 14.18 8.02
N VAL A 388 4.19 15.24 8.76
CA VAL A 388 3.03 16.07 8.46
C VAL A 388 3.22 16.77 7.11
N CYS A 389 4.37 17.40 6.89
CA CYS A 389 4.68 18.11 5.64
C CYS A 389 4.64 17.18 4.42
N ASP A 390 5.30 16.03 4.51
CA ASP A 390 5.39 15.05 3.42
C ASP A 390 4.01 14.51 3.03
N ASP A 391 3.08 14.35 3.99
CA ASP A 391 1.74 13.87 3.67
C ASP A 391 0.90 14.88 2.88
N PHE A 392 1.08 16.18 3.13
CA PHE A 392 0.47 17.25 2.34
C PHE A 392 1.12 17.37 0.96
N GLN A 393 2.44 17.20 0.86
CA GLN A 393 3.12 17.18 -0.44
C GLN A 393 2.69 16.00 -1.32
N ALA A 394 2.54 14.81 -0.73
CA ALA A 394 2.01 13.63 -1.43
C ALA A 394 0.59 13.84 -1.96
N ARG A 395 -0.19 14.79 -1.41
CA ARG A 395 -1.52 15.13 -1.91
C ARG A 395 -1.49 15.79 -3.28
N ALA A 396 -0.40 16.50 -3.61
CA ALA A 396 -0.33 17.34 -4.79
C ALA A 396 -0.48 16.57 -6.09
N SER A 397 0.24 15.45 -6.25
CA SER A 397 0.14 14.65 -7.48
C SER A 397 -1.25 14.07 -7.67
N GLY A 398 -1.82 13.45 -6.63
CA GLY A 398 -3.17 12.85 -6.70
C GLY A 398 -4.28 13.87 -6.96
N VAL A 399 -4.13 15.11 -6.49
CA VAL A 399 -5.09 16.18 -6.79
C VAL A 399 -4.90 16.73 -8.20
N GLN A 400 -3.66 16.97 -8.61
CA GLN A 400 -3.32 17.54 -9.92
C GLN A 400 -3.71 16.61 -11.07
N GLU A 401 -3.62 15.29 -10.88
CA GLU A 401 -3.91 14.31 -11.91
C GLU A 401 -5.37 14.38 -12.39
N ALA A 402 -6.34 14.48 -11.47
CA ALA A 402 -7.76 14.54 -11.84
C ALA A 402 -8.07 15.76 -12.74
N THR A 403 -7.41 16.89 -12.50
CA THR A 403 -7.52 18.08 -13.35
C THR A 403 -6.85 17.87 -14.69
N THR A 404 -5.65 17.26 -14.71
CA THR A 404 -4.89 16.96 -15.93
C THR A 404 -5.62 16.00 -16.85
N LEU A 405 -6.36 15.04 -16.29
CA LEU A 405 -7.18 14.07 -17.02
C LEU A 405 -8.58 14.62 -17.41
N GLY A 406 -8.89 15.87 -17.08
CA GLY A 406 -10.18 16.49 -17.37
C GLY A 406 -11.36 15.94 -16.54
N ILE A 407 -11.09 15.16 -15.49
CA ILE A 407 -12.13 14.58 -14.61
C ILE A 407 -12.85 15.70 -13.85
N ALA A 408 -12.10 16.69 -13.37
CA ALA A 408 -12.66 17.86 -12.69
C ALA A 408 -13.63 18.67 -13.57
N ALA A 409 -13.50 18.59 -14.91
CA ALA A 409 -14.40 19.29 -15.83
C ALA A 409 -15.72 18.53 -16.10
N GLN A 410 -15.81 17.25 -15.72
CA GLN A 410 -17.02 16.45 -15.90
C GLN A 410 -18.10 16.85 -14.87
N PRO A 411 -19.38 16.57 -15.15
CA PRO A 411 -20.44 16.66 -14.14
C PRO A 411 -20.13 15.78 -12.93
N HIS A 412 -20.57 16.21 -11.75
CA HIS A 412 -20.49 15.35 -10.56
C HIS A 412 -21.39 14.11 -10.75
N VAL A 413 -21.00 12.98 -10.13
CA VAL A 413 -21.80 11.76 -10.14
C VAL A 413 -23.19 11.96 -9.54
N ALA A 414 -24.16 11.17 -10.02
CA ALA A 414 -25.53 11.15 -9.51
C ALA A 414 -25.64 10.55 -8.10
N VAL A 415 -24.79 9.57 -7.79
CA VAL A 415 -24.75 8.87 -6.50
C VAL A 415 -23.28 8.69 -6.11
N LEU A 416 -22.96 8.94 -4.84
CA LEU A 416 -21.64 8.65 -4.29
C LEU A 416 -21.40 7.13 -4.16
N PRO A 417 -20.14 6.67 -4.04
CA PRO A 417 -19.89 5.28 -3.70
C PRO A 417 -20.48 4.93 -2.32
N ASN A 418 -20.82 3.65 -2.14
CA ASN A 418 -21.37 3.12 -0.89
C ASN A 418 -20.49 3.42 0.33
N THR A 419 -19.17 3.55 0.12
CA THR A 419 -18.22 4.09 1.09
C THR A 419 -17.22 4.97 0.37
N ILE A 420 -16.97 6.18 0.90
CA ILE A 420 -15.94 7.07 0.37
C ILE A 420 -14.53 6.55 0.65
N TYR A 421 -14.36 5.63 1.60
CA TYR A 421 -13.06 5.11 2.03
C TYR A 421 -12.66 3.77 1.39
N GLY A 422 -13.45 3.29 0.42
CA GLY A 422 -13.25 2.06 -0.32
C GLY A 422 -14.16 2.03 -1.55
N GLY A 423 -14.05 3.08 -2.36
CA GLY A 423 -14.84 3.24 -3.58
C GLY A 423 -14.28 2.42 -4.72
N ASP A 424 -14.83 2.60 -5.92
CA ASP A 424 -14.34 2.01 -7.15
C ASP A 424 -14.17 3.07 -8.26
N GLY A 425 -13.54 2.66 -9.36
CA GLY A 425 -13.34 3.49 -10.55
C GLY A 425 -12.65 4.82 -10.27
N VAL A 426 -13.18 5.90 -10.86
CA VAL A 426 -12.65 7.27 -10.75
C VAL A 426 -12.52 7.74 -9.30
N TRP A 427 -13.43 7.30 -8.42
CA TRP A 427 -13.37 7.66 -7.00
C TRP A 427 -12.14 7.08 -6.33
N GLU A 428 -11.92 5.77 -6.46
CA GLU A 428 -10.77 5.09 -5.84
C GLU A 428 -9.44 5.66 -6.34
N THR A 429 -9.36 5.98 -7.63
CA THR A 429 -8.10 6.44 -8.24
C THR A 429 -7.78 7.91 -7.94
N HIS A 430 -8.78 8.79 -7.91
CA HIS A 430 -8.53 10.23 -7.93
C HIS A 430 -9.11 11.02 -6.75
N SER A 431 -9.88 10.38 -5.86
CA SER A 431 -10.35 11.02 -4.62
C SER A 431 -9.30 10.92 -3.50
N THR A 432 -9.44 11.75 -2.46
CA THR A 432 -8.49 11.76 -1.32
C THR A 432 -9.12 11.60 0.08
N PRO A 433 -10.34 11.07 0.28
CA PRO A 433 -11.02 11.15 1.58
C PRO A 433 -10.25 10.44 2.71
N GLY A 434 -9.73 9.24 2.46
CA GLY A 434 -8.93 8.50 3.44
C GLY A 434 -7.59 9.18 3.75
N GLY A 435 -6.92 9.72 2.72
CA GLY A 435 -5.70 10.49 2.88
C GLY A 435 -5.93 11.79 3.66
N ASP A 436 -7.03 12.49 3.41
CA ASP A 436 -7.35 13.75 4.09
C ASP A 436 -7.67 13.52 5.58
N VAL A 437 -8.36 12.43 5.92
CA VAL A 437 -8.54 11.99 7.32
C VAL A 437 -7.20 11.70 7.98
N ARG A 438 -6.33 10.92 7.32
CA ARG A 438 -4.98 10.62 7.82
C ARG A 438 -4.18 11.90 8.11
N ARG A 439 -4.17 12.87 7.20
CA ARG A 439 -3.50 14.18 7.38
C ARG A 439 -3.95 14.90 8.64
N ARG A 440 -5.26 14.91 8.91
CA ARG A 440 -5.82 15.48 10.15
C ARG A 440 -5.40 14.67 11.38
N GLY A 441 -5.36 13.35 11.26
CA GLY A 441 -4.82 12.45 12.27
C GLY A 441 -3.37 12.77 12.64
N LEU A 442 -2.51 13.03 11.64
CA LEU A 442 -1.10 13.38 11.86
C LEU A 442 -0.93 14.67 12.69
N VAL A 443 -1.82 15.66 12.57
CA VAL A 443 -1.81 16.86 13.42
C VAL A 443 -2.06 16.48 14.89
N ARG A 444 -3.05 15.61 15.14
CA ARG A 444 -3.36 15.11 16.48
C ARG A 444 -2.19 14.30 17.06
N THR A 445 -1.58 13.42 16.25
CA THR A 445 -0.48 12.58 16.73
C THR A 445 0.81 13.38 16.94
N ALA A 446 1.04 14.47 16.21
CA ALA A 446 2.14 15.39 16.46
C ALA A 446 2.06 16.02 17.85
N LEU A 447 0.88 16.51 18.27
CA LEU A 447 0.69 17.05 19.62
C LEU A 447 0.88 15.98 20.69
N LYS A 448 0.31 14.79 20.47
CA LYS A 448 0.47 13.66 21.39
C LYS A 448 1.96 13.31 21.56
N SER A 449 2.70 13.23 20.46
CA SER A 449 4.14 12.98 20.47
C SER A 449 4.91 14.04 21.25
N ALA A 450 4.60 15.33 21.06
CA ALA A 450 5.24 16.41 21.80
C ALA A 450 5.02 16.29 23.31
N LYS A 451 3.78 16.00 23.75
CA LYS A 451 3.46 15.78 25.16
C LYS A 451 4.16 14.56 25.75
N GLU A 452 4.23 13.47 25.00
CA GLU A 452 4.92 12.25 25.41
C GLU A 452 6.43 12.48 25.58
N LEU A 453 7.06 13.19 24.64
CA LEU A 453 8.46 13.58 24.72
C LEU A 453 8.75 14.46 25.95
N VAL A 454 7.93 15.48 26.19
CA VAL A 454 8.01 16.32 27.40
C VAL A 454 7.85 15.50 28.67
N ALA A 455 6.89 14.57 28.71
CA ALA A 455 6.66 13.72 29.88
C ALA A 455 7.85 12.79 30.16
N MET A 456 8.47 12.22 29.11
CA MET A 456 9.63 11.34 29.26
C MET A 456 10.84 12.08 29.81
N VAL A 457 11.15 13.26 29.28
CA VAL A 457 12.24 14.10 29.80
C VAL A 457 11.94 14.52 31.24
N LYS A 458 10.71 14.97 31.53
CA LYS A 458 10.28 15.36 32.89
C LYS A 458 10.41 14.21 33.90
N SER A 459 10.21 12.97 33.47
CA SER A 459 10.35 11.79 34.33
C SER A 459 11.81 11.40 34.62
N GLY A 460 12.79 12.04 33.98
CA GLY A 460 14.20 11.67 34.08
C GLY A 460 14.52 10.35 33.39
N ASN A 461 13.77 9.98 32.35
CA ASN A 461 13.99 8.73 31.64
C ASN A 461 15.36 8.76 30.91
N PRO A 462 16.28 7.83 31.22
CA PRO A 462 17.65 7.86 30.68
C PRO A 462 17.72 7.58 29.17
N ASP A 463 16.67 6.99 28.58
CA ASP A 463 16.63 6.78 27.13
C ASP A 463 16.37 8.08 26.35
N TYR A 464 15.94 9.17 26.99
CA TYR A 464 15.54 10.42 26.32
C TYR A 464 16.53 11.54 26.60
N SER A 465 17.31 11.94 25.60
CA SER A 465 18.37 12.93 25.75
C SER A 465 17.88 14.34 25.44
N TYR A 466 17.90 15.21 26.45
CA TYR A 466 17.71 16.65 26.28
C TYR A 466 18.60 17.40 27.26
N TYR A 467 19.32 18.43 26.78
CA TYR A 467 20.42 19.05 27.54
C TYR A 467 20.02 20.25 28.42
N SER A 468 18.78 20.75 28.29
CA SER A 468 18.31 21.96 29.00
C SER A 468 17.11 21.67 29.91
N THR A 469 16.25 22.66 30.20
CA THR A 469 15.08 22.51 31.08
C THR A 469 13.83 22.01 30.34
N VAL A 470 12.83 21.49 31.07
CA VAL A 470 11.56 21.04 30.48
C VAL A 470 10.81 22.21 29.83
N GLU A 471 10.94 23.41 30.39
CA GLU A 471 10.39 24.65 29.82
C GLU A 471 11.05 24.98 28.48
N ASP A 472 12.39 24.94 28.40
CA ASP A 472 13.10 25.14 27.13
C ASP A 472 12.69 24.10 26.09
N LEU A 473 12.48 22.84 26.50
CA LEU A 473 12.04 21.78 25.58
C LEU A 473 10.70 22.16 24.95
N LYS A 474 9.73 22.63 25.73
CA LYS A 474 8.43 23.05 25.19
C LYS A 474 8.57 24.18 24.17
N GLU A 475 9.41 25.17 24.47
CA GLU A 475 9.70 26.28 23.58
C GLU A 475 10.36 25.80 22.27
N ASP A 476 11.33 24.89 22.36
CA ASP A 476 12.00 24.29 21.21
C ASP A 476 11.03 23.47 20.34
N LEU A 477 10.14 22.68 20.94
CA LEU A 477 9.12 21.93 20.19
C LEU A 477 8.15 22.88 19.47
N ILE A 478 7.72 23.97 20.13
CA ILE A 478 6.89 25.01 19.52
C ILE A 478 7.65 25.68 18.36
N ALA A 479 8.92 26.02 18.54
CA ALA A 479 9.75 26.64 17.50
C ALA A 479 9.93 25.72 16.28
N ILE A 480 10.14 24.42 16.49
CA ILE A 480 10.20 23.42 15.42
C ILE A 480 8.87 23.39 14.64
N ALA A 481 7.75 23.38 15.36
CA ALA A 481 6.42 23.39 14.74
C ALA A 481 6.19 24.68 13.92
N GLU A 482 6.48 25.85 14.49
CA GLU A 482 6.36 27.14 13.82
C GLU A 482 7.21 27.23 12.56
N ASN A 483 8.48 26.82 12.64
CA ASN A 483 9.37 26.82 11.50
C ASN A 483 8.85 25.89 10.41
N THR A 484 8.39 24.69 10.77
CA THR A 484 7.89 23.70 9.80
C THR A 484 6.66 24.23 9.07
N VAL A 485 5.67 24.78 9.79
CA VAL A 485 4.42 25.22 9.14
C VAL A 485 4.62 26.40 8.19
N LYS A 486 5.65 27.23 8.43
CA LYS A 486 6.01 28.38 7.59
C LYS A 486 6.86 28.00 6.38
N THR A 487 7.77 27.04 6.53
CA THR A 487 8.76 26.69 5.48
C THR A 487 8.29 25.56 4.57
N CYS A 488 7.48 24.63 5.10
CA CYS A 488 6.87 23.59 4.28
C CYS A 488 5.84 24.22 3.33
N SER A 489 6.01 23.98 2.03
CA SER A 489 5.08 24.45 1.01
C SER A 489 4.74 23.37 -0.01
N VAL A 490 3.59 23.57 -0.65
CA VAL A 490 3.10 22.80 -1.79
C VAL A 490 2.74 23.77 -2.90
N THR A 491 3.14 23.47 -4.13
CA THR A 491 2.69 24.21 -5.31
C THR A 491 1.80 23.32 -6.15
N TYR A 492 0.63 23.82 -6.52
CA TYR A 492 -0.28 23.18 -7.47
C TYR A 492 -0.52 24.11 -8.66
N THR A 493 -0.96 23.55 -9.80
CA THR A 493 -1.33 24.34 -10.97
C THR A 493 -2.84 24.51 -10.99
N ASN A 494 -3.32 25.74 -10.88
CA ASN A 494 -4.75 26.04 -10.85
C ASN A 494 -5.44 25.76 -12.21
N THR A 495 -6.77 25.88 -12.25
CA THR A 495 -7.55 25.58 -13.47
C THR A 495 -7.16 26.48 -14.65
N ALA A 496 -6.61 27.68 -14.39
CA ALA A 496 -6.11 28.60 -15.40
C ALA A 496 -4.64 28.34 -15.82
N GLY A 497 -4.03 27.23 -15.37
CA GLY A 497 -2.65 26.86 -15.71
C GLY A 497 -1.58 27.65 -14.93
N ARG A 498 -1.95 28.39 -13.87
CA ARG A 498 -1.02 29.20 -13.07
C ARG A 498 -0.60 28.46 -11.80
N PRO A 499 0.67 28.54 -11.40
CA PRO A 499 1.11 27.96 -10.13
C PRO A 499 0.53 28.75 -8.94
N VAL A 500 0.09 28.02 -7.93
CA VAL A 500 -0.35 28.54 -6.63
C VAL A 500 0.43 27.80 -5.55
N THR A 501 1.16 28.54 -4.73
CA THR A 501 1.96 28.01 -3.62
C THR A 501 1.23 28.24 -2.31
N LEU A 502 1.11 27.18 -1.50
CA LEU A 502 0.51 27.21 -0.17
C LEU A 502 1.54 26.76 0.87
N THR A 503 1.61 27.47 2.00
CA THR A 503 2.36 26.97 3.16
C THR A 503 1.57 25.89 3.89
N LEU A 504 2.24 25.09 4.72
CA LEU A 504 1.56 24.11 5.57
C LEU A 504 0.59 24.78 6.55
N GLU A 505 0.91 25.96 7.06
CA GLU A 505 -0.03 26.77 7.86
C GLU A 505 -1.34 27.07 7.09
N GLU A 506 -1.23 27.52 5.84
CA GLU A 506 -2.41 27.76 5.01
C GLU A 506 -3.18 26.48 4.70
N MET A 507 -2.47 25.40 4.40
CA MET A 507 -3.08 24.09 4.13
C MET A 507 -3.83 23.56 5.34
N LEU A 508 -3.28 23.68 6.55
CA LEU A 508 -3.95 23.25 7.78
C LEU A 508 -5.23 24.06 8.04
N ARG A 509 -5.17 25.39 7.82
CA ARG A 509 -6.36 26.26 7.92
C ARG A 509 -7.42 25.91 6.88
N ARG A 510 -7.01 25.55 5.66
CA ARG A 510 -7.89 25.19 4.54
C ARG A 510 -8.38 23.74 4.61
N ALA A 511 -7.76 22.86 5.39
CA ALA A 511 -8.02 21.42 5.38
C ALA A 511 -9.50 21.01 5.56
N PRO A 512 -10.32 21.68 6.40
CA PRO A 512 -11.76 21.38 6.49
C PRO A 512 -12.54 21.72 5.21
N LEU A 513 -12.01 22.60 4.36
CA LEU A 513 -12.60 23.03 3.09
C LEU A 513 -12.04 22.26 1.89
N MET A 514 -10.95 21.49 2.05
CA MET A 514 -10.35 20.75 0.94
C MET A 514 -11.28 19.67 0.43
N SER A 515 -11.79 19.83 -0.79
CA SER A 515 -12.61 18.80 -1.40
C SER A 515 -11.79 17.55 -1.74
N PHE A 516 -12.29 16.40 -1.30
CA PHE A 516 -11.78 15.09 -1.72
C PHE A 516 -12.39 14.60 -3.04
N SER A 517 -13.44 15.25 -3.56
CA SER A 517 -14.13 14.81 -4.78
C SER A 517 -13.27 15.09 -6.02
N PRO A 518 -13.06 14.11 -6.92
CA PRO A 518 -12.27 14.30 -8.13
C PRO A 518 -12.98 15.17 -9.18
N TRP A 519 -14.30 15.38 -9.05
CA TRP A 519 -15.11 16.19 -9.96
C TRP A 519 -15.15 17.68 -9.60
N HIS A 520 -14.51 18.08 -8.49
CA HIS A 520 -14.38 19.49 -8.17
C HIS A 520 -13.11 20.09 -8.78
N CYS A 521 -13.18 21.38 -9.13
CA CYS A 521 -12.06 22.20 -9.58
C CYS A 521 -10.93 22.14 -8.54
N ILE A 522 -9.69 22.26 -9.01
CA ILE A 522 -8.50 22.07 -8.17
C ILE A 522 -8.43 23.09 -7.02
N GLU A 523 -8.97 24.28 -7.21
CA GLU A 523 -9.05 25.34 -6.20
C GLU A 523 -9.91 24.88 -5.00
N LEU A 524 -11.10 24.30 -5.25
CA LEU A 524 -11.93 23.73 -4.18
C LEU A 524 -11.26 22.50 -3.56
N ARG A 525 -10.53 21.70 -4.35
CA ARG A 525 -9.76 20.58 -3.83
C ARG A 525 -8.60 21.03 -2.93
N TRP A 526 -8.12 22.27 -3.05
CA TRP A 526 -7.15 22.89 -2.14
C TRP A 526 -7.77 23.86 -1.13
N GLY A 527 -9.11 23.87 -1.00
CA GLY A 527 -9.83 24.66 -0.01
C GLY A 527 -9.68 26.17 -0.24
N ALA A 528 -9.54 26.61 -1.49
CA ALA A 528 -9.52 28.02 -1.84
C ALA A 528 -10.80 28.71 -1.37
N SER A 529 -10.65 29.86 -0.72
CA SER A 529 -11.77 30.65 -0.21
C SER A 529 -11.70 32.13 -0.62
N SER A 530 -10.56 32.58 -1.16
CA SER A 530 -10.43 33.96 -1.62
C SER A 530 -11.14 34.14 -2.96
N PRO A 531 -11.90 35.23 -3.17
CA PRO A 531 -12.50 35.52 -4.48
C PRO A 531 -11.48 35.55 -5.62
N GLN A 532 -10.23 35.96 -5.34
CA GLN A 532 -9.15 36.04 -6.32
C GLN A 532 -8.73 34.66 -6.83
N GLU A 533 -8.53 33.69 -5.92
CA GLU A 533 -8.15 32.31 -6.26
C GLU A 533 -9.32 31.56 -6.88
N LEU A 534 -10.55 31.77 -6.37
CA LEU A 534 -11.75 31.11 -6.89
C LEU A 534 -12.14 31.56 -8.31
N ARG A 535 -11.65 32.71 -8.81
CA ARG A 535 -11.95 33.18 -10.18
C ARG A 535 -11.61 32.16 -11.27
N SER A 536 -10.59 31.33 -11.07
CA SER A 536 -10.22 30.29 -12.05
C SER A 536 -11.05 29.01 -11.91
N CYS A 537 -11.77 28.82 -10.79
CA CYS A 537 -12.60 27.65 -10.58
C CYS A 537 -13.93 27.78 -11.33
N PRO A 538 -14.24 26.92 -12.32
CA PRO A 538 -15.52 26.97 -13.03
C PRO A 538 -16.70 26.57 -12.13
N ASP A 539 -16.46 25.70 -11.14
CA ASP A 539 -17.52 25.12 -10.32
C ASP A 539 -18.25 26.13 -9.45
N ILE A 540 -17.66 27.30 -9.13
CA ILE A 540 -18.38 28.35 -8.37
C ILE A 540 -19.64 28.84 -9.11
N ASN A 541 -19.69 28.64 -10.43
CA ASN A 541 -20.83 28.97 -11.28
C ASN A 541 -21.70 27.74 -11.61
N ASP A 542 -21.32 26.54 -11.15
CA ASP A 542 -22.10 25.31 -11.27
C ASP A 542 -22.90 25.07 -9.98
N PRO A 543 -24.22 25.32 -9.97
CA PRO A 543 -25.02 25.19 -8.77
C PRO A 543 -25.11 23.74 -8.26
N VAL A 544 -24.99 22.74 -9.13
CA VAL A 544 -25.09 21.33 -8.75
C VAL A 544 -23.80 20.89 -8.06
N LYS A 545 -22.64 21.21 -8.63
CA LYS A 545 -21.35 20.91 -8.00
C LYS A 545 -21.18 21.63 -6.67
N MET A 546 -21.60 22.90 -6.57
CA MET A 546 -21.53 23.61 -5.29
C MET A 546 -22.46 23.04 -4.22
N ARG A 547 -23.62 22.48 -4.60
CA ARG A 547 -24.47 21.72 -3.67
C ARG A 547 -23.75 20.47 -3.17
N TRP A 548 -23.11 19.69 -4.06
CA TRP A 548 -22.27 18.55 -3.67
C TRP A 548 -21.14 18.95 -2.72
N TYR A 549 -20.38 20.00 -3.07
CA TYR A 549 -19.33 20.53 -2.22
C TYR A 549 -19.84 20.86 -0.82
N LYS A 550 -20.98 21.56 -0.69
CA LYS A 550 -21.59 21.90 0.61
C LYS A 550 -22.08 20.66 1.37
N ALA A 551 -22.81 19.76 0.71
CA ALA A 551 -23.39 18.56 1.34
C ALA A 551 -22.31 17.61 1.90
N GLN A 552 -21.11 17.61 1.31
CA GLN A 552 -19.97 16.81 1.75
C GLN A 552 -19.18 17.43 2.94
N GLN A 553 -19.60 18.56 3.51
CA GLN A 553 -18.83 19.25 4.56
C GLN A 553 -18.61 18.40 5.82
N THR A 554 -19.65 17.75 6.32
CA THR A 554 -19.53 16.91 7.53
C THR A 554 -18.63 15.69 7.30
N MET A 555 -18.59 15.19 6.07
CA MET A 555 -17.66 14.13 5.66
C MET A 555 -16.21 14.61 5.66
N ARG A 556 -15.96 15.87 5.22
CA ARG A 556 -14.63 16.49 5.32
C ARG A 556 -14.18 16.74 6.76
N ASN A 557 -15.13 16.94 7.67
CA ASN A 557 -14.84 17.17 9.09
C ASN A 557 -14.49 15.89 9.86
N GLN A 558 -14.63 14.70 9.27
CA GLN A 558 -14.30 13.45 9.95
C GLN A 558 -12.82 13.38 10.33
N MET A 559 -12.55 12.92 11.55
CA MET A 559 -11.20 12.75 12.08
C MET A 559 -10.70 11.30 12.07
N ASP A 560 -11.61 10.34 11.84
CA ASP A 560 -11.31 8.92 11.90
C ASP A 560 -11.90 8.22 10.66
N ARG A 561 -11.16 7.25 10.11
CA ARG A 561 -11.56 6.51 8.91
C ARG A 561 -12.53 5.40 9.32
N ASP A 562 -13.81 5.57 9.01
CA ASP A 562 -14.80 4.51 9.18
C ASP A 562 -15.31 3.99 7.84
N THR A 563 -14.70 2.90 7.38
CA THR A 563 -15.09 2.20 6.14
C THR A 563 -16.50 1.61 6.20
N ASN A 564 -17.12 1.55 7.38
CA ASN A 564 -18.46 1.00 7.57
C ASN A 564 -19.58 2.03 7.38
N ILE A 565 -19.27 3.33 7.33
CA ILE A 565 -20.27 4.37 7.08
C ILE A 565 -20.78 4.22 5.66
N PHE A 566 -22.11 4.11 5.52
CA PHE A 566 -22.76 4.19 4.23
C PHE A 566 -22.75 5.63 3.74
N THR A 567 -22.22 5.86 2.54
CA THR A 567 -22.14 7.19 1.90
C THR A 567 -22.76 7.22 0.52
N GLY A 568 -23.39 6.14 0.07
CA GLY A 568 -23.96 5.96 -1.26
C GLY A 568 -25.26 6.73 -1.50
N PHE A 569 -25.25 8.03 -1.20
CA PHE A 569 -26.41 8.91 -1.33
C PHE A 569 -26.45 9.60 -2.69
N THR A 570 -27.66 9.91 -3.15
CA THR A 570 -27.87 11.01 -4.12
C THR A 570 -27.55 12.34 -3.45
N LEU A 571 -27.48 13.42 -4.23
CA LEU A 571 -27.26 14.77 -3.70
C LEU A 571 -28.30 15.13 -2.63
N GLU A 572 -29.58 14.98 -2.95
CA GLU A 572 -30.69 15.28 -2.04
C GLU A 572 -30.66 14.38 -0.79
N GLY A 573 -30.32 13.11 -0.97
CA GLY A 573 -30.17 12.16 0.13
C GLY A 573 -29.03 12.55 1.07
N LEU A 574 -27.91 13.04 0.53
CA LEU A 574 -26.78 13.50 1.33
C LEU A 574 -27.13 14.79 2.08
N GLU A 575 -27.78 15.75 1.43
CA GLU A 575 -28.23 17.00 2.06
C GLU A 575 -29.12 16.74 3.29
N GLN A 576 -29.99 15.72 3.23
CA GLN A 576 -30.86 15.33 4.35
C GLN A 576 -30.14 14.57 5.47
N ASN A 577 -29.00 13.94 5.19
CA ASN A 577 -28.31 13.05 6.13
C ASN A 577 -26.92 13.55 6.55
N ALA A 578 -26.45 14.69 6.02
CA ALA A 578 -25.08 15.18 6.23
C ALA A 578 -24.70 15.24 7.72
N SER A 579 -25.57 15.76 8.58
CA SER A 579 -25.33 15.88 10.03
C SER A 579 -25.22 14.54 10.76
N LYS A 580 -25.72 13.44 10.17
CA LYS A 580 -25.62 12.08 10.72
C LYS A 580 -24.36 11.35 10.29
N ILE A 581 -23.69 11.84 9.25
CA ILE A 581 -22.55 11.17 8.59
C ILE A 581 -21.21 11.68 9.14
N GLY A 582 -21.18 12.84 9.79
CA GLY A 582 -19.95 13.34 10.41
C GLY A 582 -20.18 14.61 11.22
N PRO A 583 -19.13 15.13 11.87
CA PRO A 583 -19.21 16.32 12.71
C PRO A 583 -19.66 17.54 11.90
N VAL A 584 -20.58 18.33 12.48
CA VAL A 584 -21.00 19.61 11.88
C VAL A 584 -19.87 20.64 11.94
N ASP A 585 -19.20 20.69 13.09
CA ASP A 585 -18.10 21.63 13.30
C ASP A 585 -16.78 21.10 12.74
N ALA A 586 -16.04 21.99 12.09
CA ALA A 586 -14.73 21.69 11.59
C ALA A 586 -13.73 21.53 12.75
N PRO A 587 -12.79 20.56 12.68
CA PRO A 587 -11.73 20.44 13.67
C PRO A 587 -10.80 21.66 13.60
N ASN A 588 -10.34 22.14 14.76
CA ASN A 588 -9.23 23.08 14.79
C ASN A 588 -7.93 22.32 14.44
N LEU A 589 -7.26 22.77 13.38
CA LEU A 589 -6.00 22.18 12.89
C LEU A 589 -4.86 23.20 12.95
N ASN A 590 -5.04 24.33 13.64
CA ASN A 590 -3.97 25.30 13.89
C ASN A 590 -2.94 24.69 14.85
N LEU A 591 -1.95 24.01 14.28
CA LEU A 591 -0.99 23.21 15.02
C LEU A 591 -0.20 24.08 16.03
N VAL A 592 0.24 25.27 15.65
CA VAL A 592 1.01 26.15 16.53
C VAL A 592 0.17 26.66 17.70
N GLU A 593 -1.07 27.08 17.46
CA GLU A 593 -1.97 27.54 18.51
C GLU A 593 -2.30 26.43 19.51
N ILE A 594 -2.57 25.22 18.99
CA ILE A 594 -2.81 24.03 19.81
C ILE A 594 -1.59 23.74 20.70
N PHE A 595 -0.38 23.82 20.14
CA PHE A 595 0.85 23.55 20.87
C PHE A 595 1.11 24.59 21.98
N LYS A 596 0.97 25.88 21.69
CA LYS A 596 1.13 26.96 22.68
C LYS A 596 0.13 26.88 23.83
N LYS A 597 -1.05 26.31 23.58
CA LYS A 597 -2.09 26.15 24.60
C LYS A 597 -1.88 24.90 25.46
N GLU A 598 -1.34 23.83 24.89
CA GLU A 598 -1.40 22.49 25.48
C GLU A 598 -0.06 21.92 25.95
N LEU A 599 1.07 22.51 25.56
CA LEU A 599 2.40 22.25 26.14
C LEU A 599 2.66 23.23 27.27
#